data_AF-A0AAD7G9P1-F1
#
_entry.id   AF-A0AAD7G9P1-F1
#
_cell.length_a   1.000
_cell.length_b   1.000
_cell.length_c   1.000
_cell.angle_alpha   90.00
_cell.angle_beta   90.00
_cell.angle_gamma   90.00
#
_symmetry.space_group_name_H-M   'P 1'
#
loop_
_entity.id
_entity.type
_entity.pdbx_description
1 polymer ?
#
loop_
_entity_poly.entity_id
_entity_poly.type
_entity_poly.pdbx_seq_one_letter_code
_entity_poly.pdbx_strand_id
1 'polypeptide(L)'
;RSWASVQISGFVHPAVALEHSAHVLSTVCDPAHGTLTVAFKNHAAWAHALAHWEQHPRLLLVVFADTCGLGRESGERSVHLVHNLATDVRTLEIHCTMTEMSLTDAIHPDREVDIDVSTFE
;
A
#
# COMPACT_ATOMS: atom_id res chain seq x y z
N ARG A 1 10.23 5.96 -16.25
CA ARG A 1 11.03 5.29 -15.20
C ARG A 1 10.07 4.82 -14.12
N SER A 2 10.01 3.50 -13.96
CA SER A 2 9.38 2.64 -12.95
C SER A 2 8.01 3.01 -12.36
N TRP A 3 7.06 2.08 -12.51
CA TRP A 3 5.75 2.06 -11.84
C TRP A 3 5.93 1.20 -10.59
N ALA A 4 6.05 1.80 -9.42
CA ALA A 4 6.41 1.09 -8.20
C ALA A 4 5.22 0.32 -7.63
N SER A 5 4.97 -0.88 -8.16
CA SER A 5 4.30 -1.94 -7.43
C SER A 5 5.29 -3.09 -7.29
N VAL A 6 6.04 -3.12 -6.19
CA VAL A 6 6.81 -4.32 -5.84
C VAL A 6 5.80 -5.31 -5.28
N GLN A 7 5.46 -6.33 -6.06
CA GLN A 7 4.80 -7.50 -5.48
C GLN A 7 5.85 -8.22 -4.63
N ILE A 8 5.68 -8.16 -3.32
CA ILE A 8 6.59 -8.86 -2.41
C ILE A 8 6.12 -10.31 -2.33
N SER A 9 6.92 -11.23 -2.87
CA SER A 9 6.68 -12.67 -2.77
C SER A 9 6.64 -13.10 -1.31
N GLY A 10 5.73 -14.00 -0.95
CA GLY A 10 5.59 -14.51 0.42
C GLY A 10 4.47 -13.88 1.26
N PHE A 11 3.80 -12.82 0.80
CA PHE A 11 2.58 -12.34 1.45
C PHE A 11 1.35 -13.21 1.11
N VAL A 12 0.40 -13.32 2.05
CA VAL A 12 -0.86 -14.07 1.90
C VAL A 12 -1.84 -13.43 0.91
N HIS A 13 -1.65 -12.15 0.61
CA HIS A 13 -2.37 -11.38 -0.39
C HIS A 13 -1.37 -10.60 -1.26
N PRO A 14 -1.76 -10.15 -2.47
CA PRO A 14 -0.92 -9.24 -3.25
C PRO A 14 -0.59 -8.01 -2.40
N ALA A 15 0.70 -7.68 -2.33
CA ALA A 15 1.21 -6.58 -1.53
C ALA A 15 1.73 -5.46 -2.43
N VAL A 16 1.54 -4.23 -1.98
CA VAL A 16 2.07 -3.01 -2.62
C VAL A 16 2.74 -2.18 -1.54
N ALA A 17 4.04 -1.96 -1.70
CA ALA A 17 4.76 -0.95 -0.94
C ALA A 17 4.46 0.43 -1.51
N LEU A 18 3.88 1.32 -0.69
CA LEU A 18 3.65 2.71 -1.08
C LEU A 18 4.89 3.58 -0.80
N GLU A 19 5.79 3.08 0.04
CA GLU A 19 7.07 3.69 0.37
C GLU A 19 7.92 3.92 -0.88
N HIS A 20 8.62 5.06 -0.93
CA HIS A 20 9.51 5.46 -2.03
C HIS A 20 8.89 5.52 -3.44
N SER A 21 7.57 5.31 -3.55
CA SER A 21 6.88 5.51 -4.81
C SER A 21 6.92 7.00 -5.16
N ALA A 22 7.67 7.35 -6.20
CA ALA A 22 7.72 8.72 -6.72
C ALA A 22 6.35 9.23 -7.18
N HIS A 23 5.36 8.35 -7.29
CA HIS A 23 4.01 8.59 -7.78
C HIS A 23 2.97 8.83 -6.69
N VAL A 24 3.23 8.37 -5.46
CA VAL A 24 2.37 8.63 -4.30
C VAL A 24 2.71 10.01 -3.75
N LEU A 25 1.69 10.83 -3.54
CA LEU A 25 1.78 12.17 -2.95
C LEU A 25 1.72 12.09 -1.42
N SER A 26 0.74 11.38 -0.90
CA SER A 26 0.55 11.16 0.53
C SER A 26 -0.23 9.87 0.77
N THR A 27 -0.10 9.35 2.00
CA THR A 27 -0.95 8.29 2.51
C THR A 27 -1.44 8.73 3.88
N VAL A 28 -2.73 8.57 4.16
CA VAL A 28 -3.34 8.95 5.43
C VAL A 28 -4.12 7.77 5.96
N CYS A 29 -3.78 7.31 7.16
CA CYS A 29 -4.53 6.30 7.88
C CYS A 29 -5.43 6.94 8.93
N ASP A 30 -6.64 6.40 9.07
CA ASP A 30 -7.56 6.69 10.17
C ASP A 30 -8.02 5.37 10.79
N PRO A 31 -7.28 4.86 11.80
CA PRO A 31 -7.61 3.59 12.45
C PRO A 31 -8.91 3.63 13.23
N ALA A 32 -9.32 4.81 13.71
CA ALA A 32 -10.57 4.94 14.45
C ALA A 32 -11.78 4.62 13.56
N HIS A 33 -11.67 4.95 12.27
CA HIS A 33 -12.69 4.66 11.27
C HIS A 33 -12.33 3.47 10.37
N GLY A 34 -11.14 2.87 10.54
CA GLY A 34 -10.67 1.77 9.71
C GLY A 34 -10.56 2.17 8.24
N THR A 35 -10.06 3.37 7.95
CA THR A 35 -9.90 3.86 6.56
C THR A 35 -8.47 4.25 6.23
N LEU A 36 -8.09 4.07 4.97
CA LEU A 36 -6.80 4.49 4.42
C LEU A 36 -7.03 5.22 3.10
N THR A 37 -6.45 6.42 2.96
CA THR A 37 -6.50 7.21 1.72
C THR A 37 -5.11 7.34 1.12
N VAL A 38 -4.98 7.05 -0.17
CA VAL A 38 -3.75 7.23 -0.95
C VAL A 38 -3.99 8.30 -2.00
N ALA A 39 -3.21 9.38 -1.97
CA ALA A 39 -3.23 10.43 -2.99
C ALA A 39 -2.06 10.24 -3.96
N PHE A 40 -2.31 10.49 -5.24
CA PHE A 40 -1.30 10.33 -6.29
C PHE A 40 -0.91 11.67 -6.91
N LYS A 41 0.34 11.80 -7.34
CA LYS A 41 0.86 13.05 -7.91
C LYS A 41 0.29 13.40 -9.28
N ASN A 42 -0.18 12.42 -10.04
CA ASN A 42 -0.70 12.62 -11.38
C ASN A 42 -1.70 11.53 -11.78
N HIS A 43 -2.50 11.84 -12.80
CA HIS A 43 -3.57 10.97 -13.29
C HIS A 43 -3.06 9.63 -13.82
N ALA A 44 -1.87 9.58 -14.44
CA ALA A 44 -1.34 8.34 -14.99
C ALA A 44 -1.03 7.32 -13.89
N ALA A 45 -0.38 7.78 -12.81
CA ALA A 45 -0.12 6.97 -11.63
C ALA A 45 -1.39 6.48 -10.96
N TRP A 46 -2.35 7.38 -10.73
CA TRP A 46 -3.65 7.06 -10.14
C TRP A 46 -4.39 6.00 -10.97
N ALA A 47 -4.50 6.22 -12.28
CA ALA A 47 -5.22 5.31 -13.18
C ALA A 47 -4.56 3.92 -13.24
N HIS A 48 -3.23 3.86 -13.20
CA HIS A 48 -2.51 2.59 -13.20
C HIS A 48 -2.66 1.83 -11.87
N ALA A 49 -2.54 2.54 -10.75
CA ALA A 49 -2.79 1.95 -9.43
C ALA A 49 -4.22 1.41 -9.36
N LEU A 50 -5.21 2.19 -9.80
CA LEU A 50 -6.61 1.76 -9.82
C LEU A 50 -6.82 0.51 -10.68
N ALA A 51 -6.32 0.53 -11.93
CA ALA A 51 -6.47 -0.58 -12.87
C ALA A 51 -5.83 -1.88 -12.35
N HIS A 52 -4.80 -1.79 -11.52
CA HIS A 52 -4.17 -2.94 -10.88
C HIS A 52 -4.91 -3.36 -9.60
N TRP A 53 -5.26 -2.41 -8.73
CA TRP A 53 -5.83 -2.69 -7.41
C TRP A 53 -7.27 -3.20 -7.49
N GLU A 54 -8.07 -2.75 -8.46
CA GLU A 54 -9.44 -3.26 -8.67
C GLU A 54 -9.49 -4.74 -9.07
N GLN A 55 -8.39 -5.28 -9.59
CA GLN A 55 -8.29 -6.72 -9.90
C GLN A 55 -8.15 -7.60 -8.65
N HIS A 56 -7.94 -6.98 -7.48
CA HIS A 56 -7.70 -7.66 -6.23
C HIS A 56 -8.77 -7.27 -5.18
N PRO A 57 -9.64 -8.21 -4.75
CA PRO A 57 -10.66 -7.91 -3.75
C PRO A 57 -10.07 -7.60 -2.36
N ARG A 58 -8.81 -8.01 -2.15
CA ARG A 58 -8.01 -7.78 -0.95
C ARG A 58 -6.57 -7.52 -1.36
N LEU A 59 -5.99 -6.45 -0.84
CA LEU A 59 -4.63 -6.02 -1.12
C LEU A 59 -3.94 -5.67 0.20
N LEU A 60 -2.64 -5.93 0.33
CA LEU A 60 -1.85 -5.43 1.44
C LEU A 60 -1.14 -4.16 1.02
N LEU A 61 -1.35 -3.07 1.76
CA LEU A 61 -0.59 -1.84 1.63
C LEU A 61 0.47 -1.80 2.73
N VAL A 62 1.72 -1.70 2.32
CA VAL A 62 2.87 -1.53 3.23
C VAL A 62 3.25 -0.06 3.22
N VAL A 63 3.22 0.55 4.40
CA VAL A 63 3.44 1.99 4.63
C VAL A 63 4.34 2.19 5.83
N PHE A 64 5.10 3.29 5.88
CA PHE A 64 5.74 3.68 7.13
C PHE A 64 4.67 4.15 8.12
N ALA A 65 4.81 3.73 9.38
CA ALA A 65 3.89 4.07 10.45
C ALA A 65 3.82 5.60 10.68
N ASP A 66 4.93 6.33 10.47
CA ASP A 66 4.97 7.78 10.54
C ASP A 66 4.17 8.47 9.42
N THR A 67 4.22 7.91 8.21
CA THR A 67 3.47 8.41 7.04
C THR A 67 1.98 8.24 7.25
N CYS A 68 1.57 7.15 7.90
CA CYS A 68 0.18 6.95 8.29
C CYS A 68 -0.24 7.69 9.56
N GLY A 69 0.62 8.50 10.18
CA GLY A 69 0.31 9.22 11.42
C GLY A 69 0.13 8.30 12.64
N LEU A 70 0.54 7.04 12.52
CA LEU A 70 0.50 6.01 13.57
C LEU A 70 1.81 5.90 14.34
N GLY A 71 2.86 6.60 13.88
CA GLY A 71 4.21 6.52 14.39
C GLY A 71 4.31 6.73 15.89
N ARG A 72 4.54 5.64 16.62
CA ARG A 72 5.15 5.66 17.96
C ARG A 72 6.68 5.79 17.88
N GLU A 73 7.28 5.30 16.78
CA GLU A 73 8.70 5.40 16.42
C GLU A 73 8.86 5.62 14.90
N SER A 74 9.89 6.37 14.49
CA SER A 74 10.17 6.66 13.06
C SER A 74 10.88 5.48 12.39
N GLY A 75 10.45 5.12 11.17
CA GLY A 75 11.04 4.03 10.37
C GLY A 75 10.43 2.64 10.56
N GLU A 76 9.44 2.48 11.44
CA GLU A 76 8.66 1.23 11.53
C GLU A 76 7.66 1.13 10.35
N ARG A 77 7.49 -0.07 9.79
CA ARG A 77 6.53 -0.35 8.72
C ARG A 77 5.27 -0.96 9.29
N SER A 78 4.11 -0.46 8.88
CA SER A 78 2.82 -1.08 9.14
C SER A 78 2.27 -1.73 7.88
N VAL A 79 1.56 -2.84 8.07
CA VAL A 79 0.92 -3.59 7.00
C VAL A 79 -0.58 -3.50 7.19
N HIS A 80 -1.28 -3.04 6.15
CA HIS A 80 -2.72 -2.87 6.19
C HIS A 80 -3.38 -3.71 5.10
N LEU A 81 -4.28 -4.61 5.49
CA LEU A 81 -5.19 -5.26 4.57
C LEU A 81 -6.27 -4.27 4.16
N VAL A 82 -6.37 -3.99 2.87
CA VAL A 82 -7.33 -3.06 2.32
C VAL A 82 -8.32 -3.70 1.37
N HIS A 83 -9.51 -3.15 1.33
CA HIS A 83 -10.62 -3.52 0.46
C HIS A 83 -11.60 -2.34 0.28
N ASN A 84 -12.68 -2.54 -0.47
CA ASN A 84 -13.69 -1.51 -0.75
C ASN A 84 -13.09 -0.21 -1.31
N LEU A 85 -12.37 -0.34 -2.43
CA LEU A 85 -11.76 0.80 -3.10
C LEU A 85 -12.85 1.76 -3.60
N ALA A 86 -12.80 3.00 -3.13
CA ALA A 86 -13.58 4.12 -3.65
C ALA A 86 -12.62 5.18 -4.18
N THR A 87 -12.98 5.86 -5.26
CA THR A 87 -12.04 6.74 -5.96
C THR A 87 -12.57 8.15 -6.12
N ASP A 88 -11.69 9.13 -6.03
CA ASP A 88 -11.96 10.50 -6.46
C ASP A 88 -10.93 10.94 -7.52
N VAL A 89 -11.38 11.04 -8.76
CA VAL A 89 -10.54 11.47 -9.90
C VAL A 89 -10.17 12.95 -9.84
N ARG A 90 -10.90 13.78 -9.08
CA ARG A 90 -10.62 15.22 -8.97
C ARG A 90 -9.43 15.48 -8.07
N THR A 91 -9.33 14.71 -6.98
CA THR A 91 -8.22 14.77 -6.03
C THR A 91 -7.14 13.74 -6.32
N LEU A 92 -7.39 12.81 -7.26
CA LEU A 92 -6.51 11.68 -7.60
C LEU A 92 -6.27 10.79 -6.38
N GLU A 93 -7.35 10.49 -5.66
CA GLU A 93 -7.33 9.71 -4.44
C GLU A 93 -7.99 8.34 -4.62
N ILE A 94 -7.48 7.38 -3.86
CA ILE A 94 -8.11 6.07 -3.63
C ILE A 94 -8.33 5.93 -2.13
N HIS A 95 -9.58 5.76 -1.73
CA HIS A 95 -10.01 5.51 -0.36
C HIS A 95 -10.29 4.02 -0.19
N CYS A 96 -9.83 3.46 0.91
CA CYS A 96 -9.98 2.05 1.21
C CYS A 96 -10.51 1.87 2.62
N THR A 97 -11.28 0.82 2.84
CA THR A 97 -11.40 0.24 4.18
C THR A 97 -10.10 -0.48 4.50
N MET A 98 -9.59 -0.33 5.72
CA MET A 98 -8.35 -0.95 6.17
C MET A 98 -8.54 -1.77 7.46
N THR A 99 -7.72 -2.80 7.61
CA THR A 99 -7.49 -3.51 8.86
C THR A 99 -5.99 -3.66 9.04
N GLU A 100 -5.47 -3.23 10.19
CA GLU A 100 -4.07 -3.44 10.54
C GLU A 100 -3.78 -4.93 10.71
N MET A 101 -2.65 -5.37 10.15
CA MET A 101 -2.22 -6.76 10.19
C MET A 101 -0.77 -6.81 10.68
N SER A 102 -0.46 -7.75 11.57
CA SER A 102 0.93 -7.97 11.95
C SER A 102 1.70 -8.51 10.73
N LEU A 103 3.00 -8.20 10.65
CA LEU A 103 3.84 -8.72 9.56
C LEU A 103 3.83 -10.25 9.53
N THR A 104 3.78 -10.90 10.70
CA THR A 104 3.70 -12.36 10.83
C THR A 104 2.41 -12.93 10.21
N ASP A 105 1.27 -12.26 10.41
CA ASP A 105 -0.01 -12.70 9.83
C ASP A 105 -0.10 -12.41 8.33
N ALA A 106 0.65 -11.41 7.88
CA ALA A 106 0.67 -10.99 6.48
C ALA A 106 1.55 -11.92 5.61
N ILE A 107 2.52 -12.62 6.21
CA ILE A 107 3.43 -13.53 5.51
C ILE A 107 2.89 -14.97 5.56
N HIS A 108 2.99 -15.69 4.45
CA HIS A 108 2.68 -17.10 4.38
C HIS A 108 3.77 -17.90 5.11
N PRO A 109 3.43 -18.75 6.11
CA PRO A 109 4.42 -19.41 6.98
C PRO A 109 5.41 -20.31 6.22
N ASP A 110 5.01 -20.80 5.03
CA ASP A 110 5.79 -21.74 4.21
C ASP A 110 6.38 -21.16 2.91
N ARG A 111 6.41 -19.83 2.72
CA ARG A 111 7.01 -19.21 1.52
C ARG A 111 8.16 -18.27 1.89
N GLU A 112 9.33 -18.53 1.31
CA GLU A 112 10.45 -17.59 1.37
C GLU A 112 10.03 -16.24 0.79
N VAL A 113 10.28 -15.18 1.56
CA VAL A 113 10.05 -13.80 1.14
C VAL A 113 11.28 -13.36 0.35
N ASP A 114 11.21 -13.49 -0.98
CA ASP A 114 12.20 -12.86 -1.87
C ASP A 114 11.87 -11.37 -2.00
N ILE A 115 12.64 -10.55 -1.28
CA ILE A 115 12.66 -9.10 -1.50
C ILE A 115 13.61 -8.84 -2.64
N ASP A 116 13.08 -8.70 -3.86
CA ASP A 116 13.89 -8.27 -4.99
C ASP A 116 14.26 -6.79 -4.85
N VAL A 117 15.45 -6.53 -4.31
CA VAL A 117 16.03 -5.19 -4.17
C VAL A 117 16.70 -4.71 -5.47
N SER A 118 16.69 -5.52 -6.55
CA SER A 118 17.49 -5.26 -7.76
C SER A 118 16.84 -4.31 -8.78
N THR A 119 15.70 -3.69 -8.48
CA THR A 119 15.00 -2.79 -9.41
C THR A 119 15.04 -1.30 -9.03
N PHE A 120 16.21 -0.82 -8.59
CA PHE A 120 16.48 0.62 -8.44
C PHE A 120 17.85 1.04 -9.01
N GLU A 121 17.93 1.09 -10.34
CA GLU A 121 18.79 2.01 -11.11
C GLU A 121 17.94 2.89 -12.07
#